data_AF-A0A974US37-F1
#
_entry.id   AF-A0A974US37-F1
#
_cell.length_a   1.000
_cell.length_b   1.000
_cell.length_c   1.000
_cell.angle_alpha   90.00
_cell.angle_beta   90.00
_cell.angle_gamma   90.00
#
_symmetry.space_group_name_H-M   'P 1'
#
loop_
_entity.id
_entity.type
_entity.pdbx_description
1 polymer ?
#
loop_
_entity_poly.entity_id
_entity_poly.type
_entity_poly.pdbx_seq_one_letter_code
_entity_poly.pdbx_strand_id
1 'polypeptide(L)'
;MRSSSNPAFRNLPRGSAAQGQYGPNVGFDQQPYGYAQGQGGVPGYAPGRMAAGSGDRPMTVDDVVVKTGLSLGTALLFGVLTAIWAQSQLLVDGLGRVTGMSGPLLGALFGGLIVGLVISLVIIFGQKANGPLTLVYSAAEGVFLGALSGLFELIYPGIALQALIGTAGVFIAMLVVYKTGAVKVTPKLTKWIVGAVGGVVVLMLVNLLTALFFGFNPLRDGGPIAIIFSLVVIGIAAFSFLLDFDQADRMIRSGMPAKWAWYAAFGLMTTLVWLYLEILRLLSYLRD
;
A
#
# COMPACT_ATOMS: atom_id res chain seq x y z
N MET A 1 23.87 -48.15 -8.16
CA MET A 1 24.64 -47.99 -6.91
C MET A 1 25.06 -46.53 -6.78
N ARG A 2 24.51 -45.79 -5.82
CA ARG A 2 25.01 -44.47 -5.39
C ARG A 2 24.93 -44.47 -3.86
N SER A 3 26.08 -44.55 -3.19
CA SER A 3 26.17 -44.41 -1.74
C SER A 3 26.20 -42.91 -1.44
N SER A 4 25.21 -42.42 -0.70
CA SER A 4 25.22 -41.06 -0.17
C SER A 4 26.23 -40.99 0.98
N SER A 5 27.11 -39.98 0.96
CA SER A 5 28.11 -39.69 2.00
C SER A 5 27.53 -38.97 3.22
N ASN A 6 26.22 -38.78 3.28
CA ASN A 6 25.55 -38.07 4.35
C ASN A 6 25.22 -39.02 5.54
N PRO A 7 25.76 -38.78 6.74
CA PRO A 7 25.58 -39.65 7.91
C PRO A 7 24.12 -39.79 8.36
N ALA A 8 23.24 -38.85 8.01
CA ALA A 8 21.82 -38.92 8.33
C ALA A 8 21.05 -40.05 7.60
N PHE A 9 21.59 -40.57 6.49
CA PHE A 9 20.91 -41.56 5.65
C PHE A 9 21.54 -42.94 5.69
N ARG A 10 22.46 -43.18 6.64
CA ARG A 10 23.20 -44.44 6.75
C ARG A 10 22.34 -45.61 7.26
N ASN A 11 21.26 -45.31 7.99
CA ASN A 11 20.47 -46.30 8.73
C ASN A 11 19.00 -46.40 8.26
N LEU A 12 18.68 -45.96 7.04
CA LEU A 12 17.33 -46.20 6.51
C LEU A 12 17.15 -47.72 6.29
N PRO A 13 16.05 -48.32 6.81
CA PRO A 13 15.75 -49.73 6.59
C PRO A 13 15.69 -49.99 5.07
N ARG A 14 16.54 -50.89 4.59
CA ARG A 14 16.46 -51.38 3.21
C ARG A 14 15.24 -52.30 3.13
N GLY A 15 14.10 -51.73 2.76
CA GLY A 15 12.93 -52.48 2.34
C GLY A 15 13.32 -53.33 1.13
N SER A 16 13.36 -54.64 1.36
CA SER A 16 13.63 -55.69 0.39
C SER A 16 12.69 -55.61 -0.81
N ALA A 17 13.28 -55.67 -2.00
CA ALA A 17 12.58 -55.87 -3.25
C ALA A 17 11.96 -57.29 -3.29
N ALA A 18 10.67 -57.38 -3.62
CA ALA A 18 10.00 -58.61 -4.02
C ALA A 18 9.00 -58.30 -5.17
N GLN A 19 9.52 -58.44 -6.39
CA GLN A 19 8.98 -59.15 -7.56
C GLN A 19 7.45 -59.33 -7.79
N GLY A 20 7.01 -58.97 -9.00
CA GLY A 20 5.75 -59.42 -9.70
C GLY A 20 4.58 -58.42 -9.58
N GLN A 21 3.68 -58.17 -10.54
CA GLN A 21 3.39 -58.68 -11.90
C GLN A 21 2.31 -57.74 -12.53
N TYR A 22 2.15 -57.75 -13.86
CA TYR A 22 1.42 -56.77 -14.69
C TYR A 22 -0.10 -57.07 -14.90
N GLY A 23 -1.00 -56.10 -14.61
CA GLY A 23 -2.37 -55.84 -15.15
C GLY A 23 -3.57 -56.76 -14.75
N PRO A 24 -4.86 -56.44 -15.10
CA PRO A 24 -5.57 -55.16 -15.34
C PRO A 24 -6.96 -55.03 -14.62
N ASN A 25 -7.48 -53.78 -14.48
CA ASN A 25 -8.89 -53.34 -14.30
C ASN A 25 -9.82 -53.98 -13.24
N VAL A 26 -10.41 -53.14 -12.34
CA VAL A 26 -11.85 -52.90 -12.05
C VAL A 26 -12.14 -52.63 -10.56
N GLY A 27 -13.09 -51.73 -10.28
CA GLY A 27 -14.06 -51.96 -9.19
C GLY A 27 -14.11 -50.94 -8.05
N PHE A 28 -15.31 -50.41 -7.85
CA PHE A 28 -15.80 -49.51 -6.80
C PHE A 28 -15.65 -50.05 -5.36
N ASP A 29 -15.62 -49.10 -4.42
CA ASP A 29 -16.05 -49.14 -3.00
C ASP A 29 -16.16 -50.49 -2.29
N GLN A 30 -15.38 -50.64 -1.20
CA GLN A 30 -15.84 -51.24 0.05
C GLN A 30 -14.82 -51.06 1.21
N GLN A 31 -15.22 -50.30 2.23
CA GLN A 31 -14.84 -50.51 3.66
C GLN A 31 -15.20 -51.96 4.08
N PRO A 32 -14.66 -52.60 5.16
CA PRO A 32 -14.71 -52.07 6.55
C PRO A 32 -13.71 -52.61 7.63
N TYR A 33 -13.88 -52.05 8.84
CA TYR A 33 -13.59 -52.56 10.21
C TYR A 33 -12.30 -52.18 10.96
N GLY A 34 -12.52 -51.45 12.08
CA GLY A 34 -11.64 -51.32 13.23
C GLY A 34 -12.34 -50.53 14.36
N TYR A 35 -12.97 -51.25 15.28
CA TYR A 35 -13.70 -50.73 16.45
C TYR A 35 -12.79 -50.11 17.52
N ALA A 36 -13.21 -49.00 18.12
CA ALA A 36 -12.96 -48.69 19.53
C ALA A 36 -14.18 -47.98 20.14
N GLN A 37 -14.76 -48.61 21.17
CA GLN A 37 -15.95 -48.19 21.93
C GLN A 37 -15.68 -46.95 22.80
N GLY A 38 -16.71 -46.12 23.00
CA GLY A 38 -16.70 -45.04 23.99
C GLY A 38 -17.92 -44.10 23.99
N GLN A 39 -19.12 -44.65 24.14
CA GLN A 39 -20.34 -44.12 24.80
C GLN A 39 -20.68 -42.60 24.84
N GLY A 40 -21.88 -42.24 24.35
CA GLY A 40 -22.72 -41.12 24.81
C GLY A 40 -23.20 -40.16 23.72
N GLY A 41 -24.43 -40.34 23.20
CA GLY A 41 -24.91 -39.65 21.98
C GLY A 41 -25.73 -38.36 22.18
N VAL A 42 -25.88 -37.60 21.08
CA VAL A 42 -27.06 -36.81 20.68
C VAL A 42 -27.09 -36.77 19.13
N PRO A 43 -28.20 -37.13 18.44
CA PRO A 43 -28.30 -37.03 16.99
C PRO A 43 -28.80 -35.65 16.54
N GLY A 44 -28.09 -35.02 15.61
CA GLY A 44 -28.59 -33.86 14.86
C GLY A 44 -27.79 -32.57 15.02
N TYR A 45 -26.61 -32.53 14.40
CA TYR A 45 -26.07 -31.27 13.88
C TYR A 45 -25.17 -31.64 12.70
N ALA A 46 -25.60 -31.34 11.47
CA ALA A 46 -24.66 -31.27 10.36
C ALA A 46 -23.58 -30.26 10.80
N PRO A 47 -22.28 -30.56 10.67
CA PRO A 47 -21.26 -29.56 10.98
C PRO A 47 -21.57 -28.37 10.08
N GLY A 48 -22.08 -27.29 10.68
CA GLY A 48 -22.18 -26.01 10.01
C GLY A 48 -20.79 -25.78 9.44
N ARG A 49 -20.69 -25.58 8.13
CA ARG A 49 -19.44 -25.14 7.51
C ARG A 49 -19.09 -23.84 8.23
N MET A 50 -18.25 -23.93 9.26
CA MET A 50 -17.67 -22.78 9.91
C MET A 50 -17.03 -22.02 8.77
N ALA A 51 -17.58 -20.85 8.44
CA ALA A 51 -17.01 -19.98 7.43
C ALA A 51 -15.54 -19.85 7.83
N ALA A 52 -14.65 -20.45 7.04
CA ALA A 52 -13.22 -20.42 7.29
C ALA A 52 -12.89 -18.94 7.56
N GLY A 53 -12.37 -18.66 8.75
CA GLY A 53 -12.06 -17.29 9.15
C GLY A 53 -11.33 -16.62 7.99
N SER A 54 -11.68 -15.38 7.68
CA SER A 54 -11.14 -14.61 6.56
C SER A 54 -9.60 -14.55 6.50
N GLY A 55 -8.91 -15.02 7.55
CA GLY A 55 -7.46 -15.19 7.61
C GLY A 55 -6.88 -16.44 6.92
N ASP A 56 -7.68 -17.43 6.52
CA ASP A 56 -7.16 -18.71 5.98
C ASP A 56 -7.51 -18.96 4.50
N ARG A 57 -8.41 -18.17 3.92
CA ARG A 57 -8.67 -18.27 2.47
C ARG A 57 -7.62 -17.51 1.65
N PRO A 58 -7.29 -17.99 0.43
CA PRO A 58 -6.44 -17.25 -0.49
C PRO A 58 -7.02 -15.86 -0.81
N MET A 59 -6.11 -14.91 -1.01
CA MET A 59 -6.39 -13.54 -1.42
C MET A 59 -6.93 -13.50 -2.85
N THR A 60 -7.95 -12.67 -3.09
CA THR A 60 -8.51 -12.42 -4.42
C THR A 60 -8.23 -11.00 -4.91
N VAL A 61 -8.50 -10.73 -6.19
CA VAL A 61 -8.46 -9.35 -6.73
C VAL A 61 -9.46 -8.47 -5.99
N ASP A 62 -10.68 -8.97 -5.76
CA ASP A 62 -11.73 -8.25 -5.05
C ASP A 62 -11.30 -7.83 -3.66
N ASP A 63 -10.53 -8.67 -2.96
CA ASP A 63 -9.97 -8.33 -1.65
C ASP A 63 -9.06 -7.10 -1.70
N VAL A 64 -8.22 -6.99 -2.72
CA VAL A 64 -7.30 -5.86 -2.91
C VAL A 64 -8.08 -4.62 -3.30
N VAL A 65 -9.02 -4.75 -4.25
CA VAL A 65 -9.84 -3.63 -4.72
C VAL A 65 -10.66 -3.04 -3.58
N VAL A 66 -11.36 -3.88 -2.80
CA VAL A 66 -12.19 -3.42 -1.68
C VAL A 66 -11.35 -2.75 -0.61
N LYS A 67 -10.22 -3.34 -0.20
CA LYS A 67 -9.38 -2.78 0.86
C LYS A 67 -8.67 -1.49 0.43
N THR A 68 -8.26 -1.41 -0.83
CA THR A 68 -7.72 -0.18 -1.42
C THR A 68 -8.80 0.90 -1.49
N GLY A 69 -10.00 0.56 -1.95
CA GLY A 69 -11.14 1.48 -1.98
C GLY A 69 -11.55 1.99 -0.61
N LEU A 70 -11.57 1.13 0.41
CA LEU A 70 -11.81 1.54 1.81
C LEU A 70 -10.72 2.47 2.34
N SER A 71 -9.45 2.17 2.04
CA SER A 71 -8.31 2.98 2.47
C SER A 71 -8.35 4.37 1.82
N LEU A 72 -8.56 4.43 0.50
CA LEU A 72 -8.70 5.68 -0.25
C LEU A 72 -9.95 6.45 0.17
N GLY A 73 -11.08 5.79 0.36
CA GLY A 73 -12.32 6.42 0.82
C GLY A 73 -12.17 7.02 2.22
N THR A 74 -11.45 6.33 3.11
CA THR A 74 -11.12 6.85 4.45
C THR A 74 -10.24 8.09 4.34
N ALA A 75 -9.16 8.03 3.56
CA ALA A 75 -8.26 9.17 3.37
C ALA A 75 -8.96 10.38 2.75
N LEU A 76 -9.81 10.14 1.74
CA LEU A 76 -10.59 11.18 1.10
C LEU A 76 -11.61 11.81 2.06
N LEU A 77 -12.31 11.00 2.85
CA LEU A 77 -13.27 11.49 3.84
C LEU A 77 -12.59 12.40 4.86
N PHE A 78 -11.53 11.92 5.51
CA PHE A 78 -10.79 12.72 6.50
C PHE A 78 -10.10 13.92 5.84
N GLY A 79 -9.60 13.78 4.61
CA GLY A 79 -8.96 14.86 3.87
C GLY A 79 -9.91 15.97 3.48
N VAL A 80 -11.10 15.67 2.96
CA VAL A 80 -12.11 16.69 2.63
C VAL A 80 -12.60 17.40 3.88
N LEU A 81 -12.91 16.64 4.94
CA LEU A 81 -13.33 17.24 6.21
C LEU A 81 -12.25 18.16 6.79
N THR A 82 -11.00 17.71 6.76
CA THR A 82 -9.88 18.50 7.29
C THR A 82 -9.57 19.70 6.41
N ALA A 83 -9.69 19.60 5.08
CA ALA A 83 -9.47 20.72 4.17
C ALA A 83 -10.49 21.84 4.34
N ILE A 84 -11.79 21.49 4.47
CA ILE A 84 -12.85 22.46 4.75
C ILE A 84 -12.62 23.11 6.12
N TRP A 85 -12.31 22.29 7.13
CA TRP A 85 -12.03 22.78 8.48
C TRP A 85 -10.79 23.68 8.51
N ALA A 86 -9.70 23.32 7.84
CA ALA A 86 -8.43 24.06 7.86
C ALA A 86 -8.57 25.52 7.39
N GLN A 87 -9.48 25.78 6.44
CA GLN A 87 -9.77 27.15 5.98
C GLN A 87 -10.33 28.05 7.09
N SER A 88 -11.02 27.47 8.07
CA SER A 88 -11.54 28.20 9.25
C SER A 88 -10.49 28.44 10.35
N GLN A 89 -9.28 27.91 10.19
CA GLN A 89 -8.25 27.86 11.23
C GLN A 89 -7.10 28.86 11.00
N LEU A 90 -7.27 29.81 10.10
CA LEU A 90 -6.33 30.91 9.94
C LEU A 90 -6.54 31.95 11.05
N LEU A 91 -5.43 32.43 11.62
CA LEU A 91 -5.46 33.54 12.56
C LEU A 91 -5.56 34.83 11.76
N VAL A 92 -6.58 35.64 12.03
CA VAL A 92 -6.87 36.87 11.31
C VAL A 92 -6.89 38.04 12.30
N ASP A 93 -6.23 39.14 11.97
CA ASP A 93 -6.26 40.35 12.80
C ASP A 93 -7.58 41.14 12.66
N GLY A 94 -7.74 42.22 13.44
CA GLY A 94 -8.91 43.09 13.37
C GLY A 94 -9.10 43.82 12.03
N LEU A 95 -8.15 43.72 11.10
CA LEU A 95 -8.20 44.30 9.75
C LEU A 95 -8.45 43.23 8.68
N GLY A 96 -8.69 41.97 9.06
CA GLY A 96 -8.94 40.89 8.11
C GLY A 96 -7.67 40.29 7.51
N ARG A 97 -6.48 40.61 8.02
CA ARG A 97 -5.21 40.06 7.51
C ARG A 97 -4.83 38.77 8.23
N VAL A 98 -4.37 37.79 7.46
CA VAL A 98 -3.84 36.54 8.01
C VAL A 98 -2.53 36.82 8.74
N THR A 99 -2.50 36.53 10.04
CA THR A 99 -1.35 36.75 10.94
C THR A 99 -0.64 35.45 11.32
N GLY A 100 -1.24 34.30 11.03
CA GLY A 100 -0.61 33.00 11.28
C GLY A 100 -1.56 31.82 11.12
N MET A 101 -1.05 30.65 11.46
CA MET A 101 -1.82 29.40 11.53
C MET A 101 -2.20 29.12 12.99
N SER A 102 -3.43 28.66 13.23
CA SER A 102 -3.84 28.29 14.58
C SER A 102 -3.07 27.04 15.08
N GLY A 103 -2.91 26.92 16.40
CA GLY A 103 -2.33 25.73 17.03
C GLY A 103 -3.00 24.42 16.58
N PRO A 104 -4.34 24.33 16.50
CA PRO A 104 -5.04 23.18 15.94
C PRO A 104 -4.61 22.81 14.51
N LEU A 105 -4.44 23.79 13.60
CA LEU A 105 -4.02 23.52 12.22
C LEU A 105 -2.60 22.95 12.16
N LEU A 106 -1.68 23.51 12.94
CA LEU A 106 -0.33 22.96 13.09
C LEU A 106 -0.37 21.53 13.67
N GLY A 107 -1.26 21.29 14.63
CA GLY A 107 -1.51 19.96 15.18
C GLY A 107 -2.01 18.96 14.13
N ALA A 108 -2.88 19.36 13.20
CA ALA A 108 -3.33 18.51 12.11
C ALA A 108 -2.21 18.20 11.11
N LEU A 109 -1.39 19.19 10.74
CA LEU A 109 -0.25 19.02 9.83
C LEU A 109 0.80 18.08 10.42
N PHE A 110 1.36 18.44 11.58
CA PHE A 110 2.46 17.66 12.17
C PHE A 110 1.95 16.38 12.83
N GLY A 111 0.78 16.41 13.47
CA GLY A 111 0.17 15.23 14.06
C GLY A 111 -0.19 14.19 13.02
N GLY A 112 -0.83 14.60 11.92
CA GLY A 112 -1.13 13.71 10.79
C GLY A 112 0.14 13.10 10.19
N LEU A 113 1.15 13.93 9.91
CA LEU A 113 2.44 13.49 9.37
C LEU A 113 3.14 12.49 10.31
N ILE A 114 3.23 12.79 11.61
CA ILE A 114 3.94 11.94 12.58
C ILE A 114 3.19 10.63 12.78
N VAL A 115 1.86 10.67 12.93
CA VAL A 115 1.06 9.46 13.11
C VAL A 115 1.13 8.59 11.85
N GLY A 116 1.00 9.18 10.66
CA GLY A 116 1.15 8.48 9.38
C GLY A 116 2.53 7.83 9.23
N LEU A 117 3.59 8.57 9.56
CA LEU A 117 4.97 8.07 9.54
C LEU A 117 5.17 6.92 10.53
N VAL A 118 4.75 7.07 11.79
CA VAL A 118 4.91 6.01 12.79
C VAL A 118 4.17 4.74 12.38
N ILE A 119 2.92 4.86 11.92
CA ILE A 119 2.13 3.70 11.51
C ILE A 119 2.71 3.04 10.27
N SER A 120 3.14 3.82 9.27
CA SER A 120 3.79 3.26 8.07
C SER A 120 5.06 2.49 8.42
N LEU A 121 5.91 3.01 9.30
CA LEU A 121 7.09 2.30 9.79
C LEU A 121 6.72 0.99 10.52
N VAL A 122 5.67 1.01 11.35
CA VAL A 122 5.17 -0.21 12.02
C VAL A 122 4.70 -1.25 10.99
N ILE A 123 4.00 -0.84 9.94
CA ILE A 123 3.55 -1.76 8.88
C ILE A 123 4.74 -2.32 8.09
N ILE A 124 5.69 -1.45 7.71
CA ILE A 124 6.85 -1.81 6.89
C ILE A 124 7.78 -2.78 7.64
N PHE A 125 8.20 -2.43 8.86
CA PHE A 125 9.10 -3.28 9.64
C PHE A 125 8.39 -4.47 10.27
N GLY A 126 7.12 -4.31 10.66
CA GLY A 126 6.33 -5.37 11.24
C GLY A 126 5.82 -6.39 10.23
N GLN A 127 5.82 -6.06 8.93
CA GLN A 127 5.24 -6.86 7.84
C GLN A 127 3.83 -7.38 8.15
N LYS A 128 3.06 -6.59 8.90
CA LYS A 128 1.73 -6.93 9.42
C LYS A 128 0.79 -5.75 9.17
N ALA A 129 0.15 -5.74 8.00
CA ALA A 129 -0.97 -4.87 7.76
C ALA A 129 -2.26 -5.59 8.16
N ASN A 130 -3.03 -4.98 9.07
CA ASN A 130 -4.41 -5.36 9.35
C ASN A 130 -5.35 -4.19 8.99
N GLY A 131 -6.65 -4.47 8.96
CA GLY A 131 -7.65 -3.46 8.61
C GLY A 131 -7.56 -2.19 9.47
N PRO A 132 -7.62 -2.31 10.81
CA PRO A 132 -7.54 -1.15 11.68
C PRO A 132 -6.28 -0.30 11.45
N LEU A 133 -5.10 -0.92 11.38
CA LEU A 133 -3.84 -0.21 11.22
C LEU A 133 -3.76 0.53 9.87
N THR A 134 -4.22 -0.13 8.80
CA THR A 134 -4.25 0.48 7.46
C THR A 134 -5.23 1.64 7.40
N LEU A 135 -6.40 1.51 8.02
CA LEU A 135 -7.42 2.57 8.04
C LEU A 135 -7.00 3.76 8.92
N VAL A 136 -6.33 3.51 10.06
CA VAL A 136 -5.78 4.60 10.88
C VAL A 136 -4.67 5.33 10.14
N TYR A 137 -3.79 4.60 9.43
CA TYR A 137 -2.82 5.22 8.53
C TYR A 137 -3.52 6.09 7.47
N SER A 138 -4.51 5.55 6.76
CA SER A 138 -5.26 6.30 5.75
C SER A 138 -5.97 7.52 6.32
N ALA A 139 -6.53 7.45 7.52
CA ALA A 139 -7.15 8.59 8.18
C ALA A 139 -6.11 9.66 8.55
N ALA A 140 -4.96 9.26 9.09
CA ALA A 140 -3.86 10.18 9.43
C ALA A 140 -3.29 10.88 8.20
N GLU A 141 -3.05 10.15 7.11
CA GLU A 141 -2.67 10.71 5.81
C GLU A 141 -3.77 11.64 5.28
N GLY A 142 -5.05 11.25 5.42
CA GLY A 142 -6.18 12.10 5.09
C GLY A 142 -6.15 13.43 5.84
N VAL A 143 -5.97 13.42 7.16
CA VAL A 143 -5.85 14.63 7.98
C VAL A 143 -4.66 15.49 7.53
N PHE A 144 -3.49 14.88 7.35
CA PHE A 144 -2.28 15.59 6.90
C PHE A 144 -2.49 16.25 5.53
N LEU A 145 -2.93 15.48 4.55
CA LEU A 145 -3.20 15.97 3.20
C LEU A 145 -4.30 17.03 3.21
N GLY A 146 -5.40 16.81 3.93
CA GLY A 146 -6.50 17.76 4.02
C GLY A 146 -6.05 19.10 4.60
N ALA A 147 -5.25 19.10 5.67
CA ALA A 147 -4.70 20.32 6.23
C ALA A 147 -3.80 21.07 5.22
N LEU A 148 -2.93 20.35 4.49
CA LEU A 148 -2.12 20.94 3.42
C LEU A 148 -2.98 21.47 2.26
N SER A 149 -3.91 20.69 1.76
CA SER A 149 -4.79 21.07 0.66
C SER A 149 -5.64 22.28 1.02
N GLY A 150 -6.18 22.35 2.24
CA GLY A 150 -6.93 23.49 2.72
C GLY A 150 -6.11 24.78 2.73
N LEU A 151 -4.83 24.70 3.11
CA LEU A 151 -3.90 25.84 3.04
C LEU A 151 -3.62 26.28 1.60
N PHE A 152 -3.35 25.33 0.70
CA PHE A 152 -3.08 25.63 -0.70
C PHE A 152 -4.31 26.15 -1.43
N GLU A 153 -5.51 25.71 -1.06
CA GLU A 153 -6.77 26.16 -1.65
C GLU A 153 -7.05 27.64 -1.38
N LEU A 154 -6.56 28.18 -0.26
CA LEU A 154 -6.69 29.60 0.08
C LEU A 154 -5.80 30.49 -0.80
N ILE A 155 -4.65 29.97 -1.23
CA ILE A 155 -3.68 30.70 -2.06
C ILE A 155 -4.00 30.48 -3.55
N TYR A 156 -4.32 29.25 -3.92
CA TYR A 156 -4.64 28.83 -5.28
C TYR A 156 -6.02 28.13 -5.31
N PRO A 157 -7.12 28.88 -5.48
CA PRO A 157 -8.45 28.29 -5.55
C PRO A 157 -8.54 27.18 -6.62
N GLY A 158 -9.22 26.09 -6.27
CA GLY A 158 -9.41 24.89 -7.09
C GLY A 158 -8.20 23.97 -7.22
N ILE A 159 -7.05 24.27 -6.60
CA ILE A 159 -5.82 23.48 -6.76
C ILE A 159 -5.96 22.07 -6.17
N ALA A 160 -6.66 21.92 -5.05
CA ALA A 160 -6.81 20.62 -4.40
C ALA A 160 -7.62 19.65 -5.27
N LEU A 161 -8.69 20.14 -5.89
CA LEU A 161 -9.52 19.34 -6.80
C LEU A 161 -8.75 18.96 -8.07
N GLN A 162 -7.95 19.88 -8.64
CA GLN A 162 -7.11 19.57 -9.80
C GLN A 162 -6.05 18.53 -9.47
N ALA A 163 -5.39 18.64 -8.32
CA ALA A 163 -4.43 17.65 -7.88
C ALA A 163 -5.07 16.27 -7.68
N LEU A 164 -6.29 16.24 -7.12
CA LEU A 164 -7.05 15.00 -6.94
C LEU A 164 -7.39 14.34 -8.28
N ILE A 165 -7.90 15.12 -9.24
CA ILE A 165 -8.22 14.64 -10.60
C ILE A 165 -6.95 14.16 -11.31
N GLY A 166 -5.85 14.90 -11.21
CA GLY A 166 -4.56 14.51 -11.79
C GLY A 166 -4.05 13.19 -11.22
N THR A 167 -4.11 13.03 -9.89
CA THR A 167 -3.70 11.81 -9.20
C THR A 167 -4.55 10.62 -9.62
N ALA A 168 -5.88 10.78 -9.64
CA ALA A 168 -6.80 9.74 -10.08
C ALA A 168 -6.57 9.38 -11.55
N GLY A 169 -6.35 10.38 -12.41
CA GLY A 169 -6.06 10.18 -13.84
C GLY A 169 -4.79 9.37 -14.07
N VAL A 170 -3.70 9.73 -13.40
CA VAL A 170 -2.42 8.99 -13.48
C VAL A 170 -2.59 7.57 -12.93
N PHE A 171 -3.24 7.40 -11.77
CA PHE A 171 -3.49 6.07 -11.20
C PHE A 171 -4.28 5.18 -12.16
N ILE A 172 -5.38 5.67 -12.72
CA ILE A 172 -6.21 4.93 -13.68
C ILE A 172 -5.42 4.61 -14.95
N ALA A 173 -4.67 5.57 -15.49
CA ALA A 173 -3.84 5.37 -16.67
C ALA A 173 -2.79 4.28 -16.42
N MET A 174 -2.08 4.32 -15.29
CA MET A 174 -1.09 3.31 -14.93
C MET A 174 -1.72 1.94 -14.68
N LEU A 175 -2.92 1.88 -14.10
CA LEU A 175 -3.68 0.64 -13.95
C LEU A 175 -4.04 0.02 -15.31
N VAL A 176 -4.47 0.85 -16.27
CA VAL A 176 -4.75 0.40 -17.65
C VAL A 176 -3.48 -0.10 -18.33
N VAL A 177 -2.38 0.63 -18.23
CA VAL A 177 -1.07 0.24 -18.79
C VAL A 177 -0.62 -1.11 -18.23
N TYR A 178 -0.77 -1.33 -16.93
CA TYR A 178 -0.44 -2.59 -16.29
C TYR A 178 -1.38 -3.73 -16.74
N LYS A 179 -2.70 -3.51 -16.68
CA LYS A 179 -3.71 -4.52 -17.03
C LYS A 179 -3.64 -4.96 -18.49
N THR A 180 -3.35 -4.04 -19.40
CA THR A 180 -3.18 -4.34 -20.84
C THR A 180 -1.85 -5.04 -21.13
N GLY A 181 -0.93 -5.07 -20.18
CA GLY A 181 0.42 -5.61 -20.38
C GLY A 181 1.27 -4.78 -21.34
N ALA A 182 0.88 -3.52 -21.60
CA ALA A 182 1.62 -2.59 -22.46
C ALA A 182 3.05 -2.35 -21.93
N VAL A 183 3.21 -2.32 -20.60
CA VAL A 183 4.51 -2.29 -19.93
C VAL A 183 4.63 -3.50 -19.01
N LYS A 184 5.62 -4.36 -19.27
CA LYS A 184 5.89 -5.54 -18.44
C LYS A 184 6.87 -5.20 -17.32
N VAL A 185 6.53 -5.59 -16.09
CA VAL A 185 7.40 -5.42 -14.93
C VAL A 185 8.52 -6.45 -14.95
N THR A 186 9.62 -6.08 -15.59
CA THR A 186 10.82 -6.92 -15.68
C THR A 186 11.76 -6.66 -14.49
N PRO A 187 12.63 -7.62 -14.11
CA PRO A 187 13.61 -7.39 -13.06
C PRO A 187 14.54 -6.18 -13.30
N LYS A 188 14.79 -5.82 -14.56
CA LYS A 188 15.57 -4.62 -14.92
C LYS A 188 14.78 -3.34 -14.62
N LEU A 189 13.50 -3.29 -15.00
CA LEU A 189 12.62 -2.16 -14.72
C LEU A 189 12.45 -1.97 -13.20
N THR A 190 12.23 -3.04 -12.45
CA THR A 190 12.12 -2.99 -10.98
C THR A 190 13.37 -2.39 -10.34
N LYS A 191 14.57 -2.85 -10.73
CA LYS A 191 15.83 -2.29 -10.20
C LYS A 191 15.99 -0.80 -10.51
N TRP A 192 15.60 -0.39 -11.71
CA TRP A 192 15.63 1.02 -12.12
C TRP A 192 14.68 1.88 -11.28
N ILE A 193 13.42 1.46 -11.13
CA ILE A 193 12.43 2.21 -10.35
C ILE A 193 12.82 2.26 -8.87
N VAL A 194 13.21 1.14 -8.26
CA VAL A 194 13.65 1.11 -6.86
C VAL A 194 14.89 1.99 -6.65
N GLY A 195 15.84 1.97 -7.59
CA GLY A 195 17.00 2.87 -7.58
C GLY A 195 16.60 4.34 -7.69
N ALA A 196 15.65 4.66 -8.58
CA ALA A 196 15.13 6.01 -8.76
C ALA A 196 14.38 6.52 -7.52
N VAL A 197 13.52 5.69 -6.91
CA VAL A 197 12.85 6.00 -5.65
C VAL A 197 13.87 6.26 -4.54
N GLY A 198 14.89 5.39 -4.41
CA GLY A 198 15.97 5.60 -3.43
C GLY A 198 16.73 6.90 -3.66
N GLY A 199 17.06 7.22 -4.92
CA GLY A 199 17.71 8.49 -5.29
C GLY A 199 16.85 9.71 -4.95
N VAL A 200 15.56 9.67 -5.27
CA VAL A 200 14.63 10.75 -4.92
C VAL A 200 14.52 10.92 -3.40
N VAL A 201 14.42 9.85 -2.64
CA VAL A 201 14.38 9.92 -1.16
C VAL A 201 15.64 10.58 -0.62
N VAL A 202 16.83 10.19 -1.09
CA VAL A 202 18.10 10.82 -0.69
C VAL A 202 18.11 12.31 -1.04
N LEU A 203 17.71 12.69 -2.26
CA LEU A 203 17.64 14.08 -2.67
C LEU A 203 16.65 14.88 -1.81
N MET A 204 15.49 14.30 -1.49
CA MET A 204 14.50 14.93 -0.60
C MET A 204 15.02 15.11 0.82
N LEU A 205 15.83 14.17 1.33
CA LEU A 205 16.48 14.28 2.63
C LEU A 205 17.56 15.36 2.63
N VAL A 206 18.44 15.40 1.63
CA VAL A 206 19.43 16.48 1.49
C VAL A 206 18.73 17.83 1.46
N ASN A 207 17.66 17.93 0.68
CA ASN A 207 16.87 19.13 0.52
C ASN A 207 16.11 19.55 1.80
N LEU A 208 15.69 18.59 2.62
CA LEU A 208 15.16 18.86 3.96
C LEU A 208 16.26 19.40 4.89
N LEU A 209 17.45 18.80 4.88
CA LEU A 209 18.58 19.25 5.69
C LEU A 209 19.03 20.66 5.26
N THR A 210 19.08 20.96 3.96
CA THR A 210 19.44 22.31 3.51
C THR A 210 18.43 23.35 3.95
N ALA A 211 17.13 23.03 3.89
CA ALA A 211 16.09 23.92 4.38
C ALA A 211 16.22 24.18 5.89
N LEU A 212 16.53 23.14 6.69
CA LEU A 212 16.65 23.25 8.15
C LEU A 212 17.92 24.00 8.61
N PHE A 213 19.06 23.76 7.96
CA PHE A 213 20.35 24.31 8.41
C PHE A 213 20.77 25.59 7.70
N PHE A 214 20.32 25.79 6.45
CA PHE A 214 20.73 26.92 5.61
C PHE A 214 19.58 27.81 5.16
N GLY A 215 18.32 27.42 5.41
CA GLY A 215 17.15 28.25 5.13
C GLY A 215 16.75 28.36 3.65
N PHE A 216 17.31 27.53 2.77
CA PHE A 216 16.93 27.49 1.35
C PHE A 216 16.68 26.05 0.87
N ASN A 217 15.88 25.92 -0.18
CA ASN A 217 15.38 24.67 -0.70
C ASN A 217 15.52 24.62 -2.23
N PRO A 218 16.72 24.33 -2.77
CA PRO A 218 17.02 24.55 -4.19
C PRO A 218 16.19 23.66 -5.13
N LEU A 219 15.63 22.56 -4.63
CA LEU A 219 14.74 21.69 -5.41
C LEU A 219 13.25 22.05 -5.25
N ARG A 220 12.88 22.96 -4.34
CA ARG A 220 11.48 23.33 -4.04
C ARG A 220 11.18 24.82 -3.87
N ASP A 221 12.16 25.70 -4.04
CA ASP A 221 12.00 27.17 -3.97
C ASP A 221 11.29 27.78 -5.21
N GLY A 222 10.70 26.94 -6.07
CA GLY A 222 10.01 27.37 -7.29
C GLY A 222 10.92 27.52 -8.50
N GLY A 223 10.35 28.04 -9.60
CA GLY A 223 11.05 28.23 -10.87
C GLY A 223 11.29 26.94 -11.68
N PRO A 224 12.07 27.05 -12.79
CA PRO A 224 12.20 25.96 -13.76
C PRO A 224 12.80 24.67 -13.18
N ILE A 225 13.74 24.78 -12.23
CA ILE A 225 14.39 23.62 -11.60
C ILE A 225 13.37 22.84 -10.76
N ALA A 226 12.56 23.52 -9.95
CA ALA A 226 11.53 22.88 -9.12
C ALA A 226 10.47 22.18 -9.98
N ILE A 227 10.05 22.81 -11.10
CA ILE A 227 9.11 22.21 -12.06
C ILE A 227 9.68 20.94 -12.68
N ILE A 228 10.91 20.99 -13.22
CA ILE A 228 11.56 19.81 -13.83
C ILE A 228 11.72 18.69 -12.81
N PHE A 229 12.16 19.02 -11.59
CA PHE A 229 12.31 18.05 -10.52
C PHE A 229 10.97 17.38 -10.17
N SER A 230 9.90 18.16 -9.96
CA SER A 230 8.58 17.61 -9.67
C SER A 230 8.04 16.75 -10.81
N LEU A 231 8.25 17.12 -12.08
CA LEU A 231 7.87 16.27 -13.22
C LEU A 231 8.60 14.93 -13.21
N VAL A 232 9.90 14.91 -12.91
CA VAL A 232 10.69 13.67 -12.78
C VAL A 232 10.15 12.82 -11.63
N VAL A 233 9.89 13.42 -10.47
CA VAL A 233 9.36 12.71 -9.29
C VAL A 233 7.96 12.15 -9.55
N ILE A 234 7.07 12.91 -10.20
CA ILE A 234 5.75 12.44 -10.63
C ILE A 234 5.88 11.24 -11.56
N GLY A 235 6.82 11.30 -12.52
CA GLY A 235 7.11 10.16 -13.39
C GLY A 235 7.52 8.92 -12.60
N ILE A 236 8.45 9.06 -11.66
CA ILE A 236 8.92 7.96 -10.82
C ILE A 236 7.79 7.39 -9.95
N ALA A 237 6.96 8.26 -9.35
CA ALA A 237 5.79 7.84 -8.58
C ALA A 237 4.78 7.09 -9.45
N ALA A 238 4.51 7.57 -10.67
CA ALA A 238 3.65 6.89 -11.62
C ALA A 238 4.19 5.49 -11.99
N PHE A 239 5.47 5.37 -12.29
CA PHE A 239 6.11 4.06 -12.56
C PHE A 239 6.10 3.14 -11.33
N SER A 240 6.15 3.69 -10.12
CA SER A 240 6.08 2.90 -8.88
C SER A 240 4.75 2.14 -8.76
N PHE A 241 3.64 2.67 -9.30
CA PHE A 241 2.39 1.92 -9.37
C PHE A 241 2.50 0.61 -10.14
N LEU A 242 3.35 0.52 -11.18
CA LEU A 242 3.57 -0.75 -11.87
C LEU A 242 4.12 -1.81 -10.93
N LEU A 243 5.02 -1.41 -10.02
CA LEU A 243 5.57 -2.31 -9.01
C LEU A 243 4.51 -2.69 -7.98
N ASP A 244 3.68 -1.75 -7.56
CA ASP A 244 2.60 -2.01 -6.60
C ASP A 244 1.58 -3.00 -7.17
N PHE A 245 1.18 -2.84 -8.44
CA PHE A 245 0.25 -3.75 -9.11
C PHE A 245 0.86 -5.13 -9.34
N ASP A 246 2.12 -5.21 -9.78
CA ASP A 246 2.85 -6.48 -9.92
C ASP A 246 3.01 -7.20 -8.58
N GLN A 247 3.28 -6.45 -7.51
CA GLN A 247 3.35 -7.01 -6.17
C GLN A 247 1.98 -7.58 -5.75
N ALA A 248 0.89 -6.82 -5.94
CA ALA A 248 -0.46 -7.28 -5.64
C ALA A 248 -0.80 -8.58 -6.41
N ASP A 249 -0.54 -8.62 -7.71
CA ASP A 249 -0.77 -9.79 -8.54
C ASP A 249 0.05 -11.01 -8.11
N ARG A 250 1.34 -10.82 -7.78
CA ARG A 250 2.20 -11.90 -7.27
C ARG A 250 1.69 -12.47 -5.95
N MET A 251 1.18 -11.62 -5.06
CA MET A 251 0.57 -12.05 -3.80
C MET A 251 -0.69 -12.89 -4.04
N ILE A 252 -1.53 -12.51 -5.01
CA ILE A 252 -2.72 -13.29 -5.40
C ILE A 252 -2.31 -14.63 -6.01
N ARG A 253 -1.38 -14.61 -6.97
CA ARG A 253 -0.92 -15.81 -7.70
C ARG A 253 -0.22 -16.82 -6.81
N SER A 254 0.47 -16.35 -5.78
CA SER A 254 1.09 -17.22 -4.77
C SER A 254 0.10 -17.73 -3.71
N GLY A 255 -1.19 -17.35 -3.80
CA GLY A 255 -2.23 -17.82 -2.89
C GLY A 255 -2.07 -17.30 -1.47
N MET A 256 -1.48 -16.12 -1.28
CA MET A 256 -1.27 -15.57 0.07
C MET A 256 -2.60 -15.39 0.82
N PRO A 257 -2.61 -15.50 2.15
CA PRO A 257 -3.82 -15.31 2.94
C PRO A 257 -4.49 -13.94 2.71
N ALA A 258 -5.83 -13.89 2.68
CA ALA A 258 -6.58 -12.67 2.34
C ALA A 258 -6.33 -11.44 3.23
N LYS A 259 -5.73 -11.62 4.42
CA LYS A 259 -5.24 -10.51 5.27
C LYS A 259 -4.16 -9.66 4.59
N TRP A 260 -3.36 -10.25 3.71
CA TRP A 260 -2.29 -9.54 3.00
C TRP A 260 -2.79 -8.52 1.99
N ALA A 261 -4.06 -8.56 1.60
CA ALA A 261 -4.63 -7.52 0.77
C ALA A 261 -4.66 -6.15 1.48
N TRP A 262 -4.60 -6.10 2.82
CA TRP A 262 -4.39 -4.85 3.56
C TRP A 262 -2.99 -4.29 3.33
N TYR A 263 -1.99 -5.16 3.20
CA TYR A 263 -0.61 -4.76 2.90
C TYR A 263 -0.49 -4.23 1.47
N ALA A 264 -1.16 -4.89 0.51
CA ALA A 264 -1.27 -4.41 -0.87
C ALA A 264 -1.94 -3.03 -0.94
N ALA A 265 -3.06 -2.85 -0.24
CA ALA A 265 -3.78 -1.59 -0.16
C ALA A 265 -2.94 -0.47 0.46
N PHE A 266 -2.17 -0.78 1.52
CA PHE A 266 -1.25 0.16 2.16
C PHE A 266 -0.15 0.66 1.19
N GLY A 267 0.46 -0.25 0.43
CA GLY A 267 1.49 0.12 -0.56
C GLY A 267 0.93 1.06 -1.63
N LEU A 268 -0.20 0.66 -2.25
CA LEU A 268 -0.90 1.48 -3.25
C LEU A 268 -1.31 2.85 -2.70
N MET A 269 -1.83 2.90 -1.47
CA MET A 269 -2.20 4.13 -0.79
C MET A 269 -1.00 5.06 -0.60
N THR A 270 0.14 4.52 -0.19
CA THR A 270 1.37 5.30 0.04
C THR A 270 1.90 5.94 -1.24
N THR A 271 1.93 5.17 -2.33
CA THR A 271 2.32 5.70 -3.65
C THR A 271 1.34 6.78 -4.13
N LEU A 272 0.05 6.61 -3.86
CA LEU A 272 -0.99 7.56 -4.26
C LEU A 272 -0.94 8.87 -3.47
N VAL A 273 -0.70 8.82 -2.15
CA VAL A 273 -0.42 10.01 -1.32
C VAL A 273 0.79 10.76 -1.84
N TRP A 274 1.87 10.02 -2.12
CA TRP A 274 3.10 10.62 -2.60
C TRP A 274 2.90 11.33 -3.95
N LEU A 275 2.21 10.68 -4.89
CA LEU A 275 1.86 11.28 -6.17
C LEU A 275 0.98 12.53 -5.99
N TYR A 276 -0.01 12.49 -5.11
CA TYR A 276 -0.89 13.63 -4.83
C TYR A 276 -0.10 14.85 -4.37
N LEU A 277 0.81 14.68 -3.40
CA LEU A 277 1.65 15.76 -2.89
C LEU A 277 2.50 16.38 -4.00
N GLU A 278 3.04 15.56 -4.90
CA GLU A 278 3.91 16.06 -5.95
C GLU A 278 3.15 16.75 -7.08
N ILE A 279 1.94 16.28 -7.41
CA ILE A 279 1.05 17.00 -8.34
C ILE A 279 0.58 18.32 -7.73
N LEU A 280 0.17 18.32 -6.45
CA LEU A 280 -0.24 19.54 -5.75
C LEU A 280 0.88 20.59 -5.78
N ARG A 281 2.12 20.16 -5.51
CA ARG A 281 3.31 20.99 -5.56
C ARG A 281 3.66 21.48 -6.96
N LEU A 282 3.59 20.61 -7.97
CA LEU A 282 3.79 21.04 -9.36
C LEU A 282 2.78 22.14 -9.74
N LEU A 283 1.51 21.94 -9.39
CA LEU A 283 0.46 22.91 -9.68
C LEU A 283 0.67 24.24 -8.94
N SER A 284 1.27 24.24 -7.74
CA SER A 284 1.60 25.50 -7.07
C SER A 284 2.68 26.26 -7.81
N TYR A 285 3.76 25.58 -8.25
CA TYR A 285 4.84 26.24 -9.02
C TYR A 285 4.40 26.79 -10.37
N LEU A 286 3.34 26.22 -10.96
CA LEU A 286 2.78 26.73 -12.22
C LEU A 286 1.85 27.92 -12.02
N ARG A 287 1.49 28.24 -10.78
CA ARG A 287 0.59 29.32 -10.39
C ARG A 287 1.27 30.40 -9.54
N ASP A 288 2.50 30.15 -9.12
CA ASP A 288 3.45 31.12 -8.56
C ASP A 288 3.92 32.12 -9.62
#